data_AF-K0J1X1-F1
#
_entry.id   AF-K0J1X1-F1
#
_cell.length_a   1.000
_cell.length_b   1.000
_cell.length_c   1.000
_cell.angle_alpha   90.00
_cell.angle_beta   90.00
_cell.angle_gamma   90.00
#
_symmetry.space_group_name_H-M   'P 1'
#
loop_
_entity.id
_entity.type
_entity.pdbx_description
1 polymer ?
#
loop_
_entity_poly.entity_id
_entity_poly.type
_entity_poly.pdbx_seq_one_letter_code
_entity_poly.pdbx_strand_id
1 'polypeptide(L)'
;MLNAQLMRAISYAAVKHDGQKRKVSKEPYIAHPYRVAMLLKEHDCDQDLVIAGLLHDVVEDTDGTIEEIDVLFGHRVAQIVHTVTEKTKTLAWELRKQQSIDQIRHASLDAKLIVCADKIDNLDSIINNEMIYGDNMWYDFERGKSDQQWYYQKMLESVTEGINKTSYHPLMNQFETIVSQFLDL
;
A
#
# COMPACT_ATOMS: atom_id res chain seq x y z
N MET A 1 -1.94 -19.63 -14.18
CA MET A 1 -3.32 -19.28 -14.60
C MET A 1 -3.92 -18.36 -13.54
N LEU A 2 -4.78 -17.40 -13.90
CA LEU A 2 -5.61 -16.72 -12.89
C LEU A 2 -6.54 -17.77 -12.28
N ASN A 3 -6.55 -17.90 -10.96
CA ASN A 3 -7.50 -18.77 -10.29
C ASN A 3 -8.82 -18.01 -10.03
N ALA A 4 -9.91 -18.75 -9.78
CA ALA A 4 -11.24 -18.16 -9.64
C ALA A 4 -11.34 -17.17 -8.46
N GLN A 5 -10.56 -17.38 -7.40
CA GLN A 5 -10.57 -16.53 -6.21
C GLN A 5 -9.95 -15.15 -6.49
N LEU A 6 -8.82 -15.10 -7.21
CA LEU A 6 -8.20 -13.84 -7.64
C LEU A 6 -9.10 -13.07 -8.60
N MET A 7 -9.77 -13.74 -9.56
CA MET A 7 -10.75 -13.08 -10.43
C MET A 7 -11.91 -12.44 -9.66
N ARG A 8 -12.39 -13.12 -8.62
CA ARG A 8 -13.43 -12.59 -7.73
C ARG A 8 -12.92 -11.35 -6.98
N ALA A 9 -11.70 -11.38 -6.47
CA ALA A 9 -11.08 -10.25 -5.77
C ALA A 9 -10.91 -9.04 -6.70
N ILE A 10 -10.46 -9.24 -7.94
CA ILE A 10 -10.37 -8.19 -8.97
C ILE A 10 -11.74 -7.56 -9.22
N SER A 11 -12.77 -8.39 -9.40
CA SER A 11 -14.13 -7.89 -9.65
C SER A 11 -14.67 -7.11 -8.45
N TYR A 12 -14.46 -7.61 -7.24
CA TYR A 12 -14.89 -6.97 -6.00
C TYR A 12 -14.19 -5.63 -5.77
N ALA A 13 -12.86 -5.57 -5.90
CA ALA A 13 -12.09 -4.33 -5.79
C ALA A 13 -12.50 -3.30 -6.85
N ALA A 14 -12.71 -3.74 -8.10
CA ALA A 14 -13.14 -2.85 -9.18
C ALA A 14 -14.52 -2.23 -8.91
N VAL A 15 -15.45 -3.00 -8.35
CA VAL A 15 -16.77 -2.50 -7.96
C VAL A 15 -16.66 -1.53 -6.78
N LYS A 16 -15.90 -1.89 -5.74
CA LYS A 16 -15.77 -1.07 -4.51
C LYS A 16 -15.08 0.27 -4.77
N HIS A 17 -14.10 0.30 -5.67
CA HIS A 17 -13.38 1.52 -6.05
C HIS A 17 -13.96 2.21 -7.31
N ASP A 18 -15.17 1.83 -7.75
CA ASP A 18 -15.77 2.45 -8.94
C ASP A 18 -15.96 3.96 -8.74
N GLY A 19 -15.63 4.73 -9.78
CA GLY A 19 -15.65 6.19 -9.73
C GLY A 19 -14.51 6.86 -8.95
N GLN A 20 -13.74 6.13 -8.13
CA GLN A 20 -12.58 6.70 -7.41
C GLN A 20 -11.41 6.95 -8.38
N LYS A 21 -10.67 8.03 -8.14
CA LYS A 21 -9.50 8.43 -8.95
C LYS A 21 -8.31 8.77 -8.07
N ARG A 22 -7.09 8.62 -8.61
CA ARG A 22 -5.87 9.12 -7.97
C ARG A 22 -5.90 10.63 -7.82
N LYS A 23 -5.25 11.14 -6.76
CA LYS A 23 -5.24 12.56 -6.41
C LYS A 23 -4.64 13.44 -7.51
N VAL A 24 -3.46 13.10 -8.03
CA VAL A 24 -2.74 13.93 -9.01
C VAL A 24 -3.06 13.52 -10.45
N SER A 25 -2.70 12.31 -10.85
CA SER A 25 -2.83 11.82 -12.24
C SER A 25 -4.27 11.62 -12.72
N LYS A 26 -5.24 11.60 -11.80
CA LYS A 26 -6.68 11.34 -12.06
C LYS A 26 -6.98 9.98 -12.74
N GLU A 27 -6.03 9.05 -12.77
CA GLU A 27 -6.28 7.68 -13.24
C GLU A 27 -7.31 6.96 -12.35
N PRO A 28 -8.08 5.99 -12.87
CA PRO A 28 -8.97 5.16 -12.06
C PRO A 28 -8.22 4.50 -10.90
N TYR A 29 -8.74 4.61 -9.68
CA TYR A 29 -8.02 4.18 -8.48
C TYR A 29 -7.70 2.69 -8.48
N ILE A 30 -8.59 1.86 -9.05
CA ILE A 30 -8.40 0.40 -9.19
C ILE A 30 -7.06 0.00 -9.82
N ALA A 31 -6.46 0.87 -10.64
CA ALA A 31 -5.14 0.63 -11.21
C ALA A 31 -4.06 0.41 -10.12
N HIS A 32 -4.18 1.10 -8.98
CA HIS A 32 -3.25 0.97 -7.87
C HIS A 32 -3.34 -0.37 -7.13
N PRO A 33 -4.49 -0.77 -6.56
CA PRO A 33 -4.59 -2.09 -5.94
C PRO A 33 -4.21 -3.22 -6.91
N TYR A 34 -4.49 -3.05 -8.20
CA TYR A 34 -4.03 -3.98 -9.23
C TYR A 34 -2.49 -4.03 -9.35
N ARG A 35 -1.80 -2.88 -9.44
CA ARG A 35 -0.33 -2.84 -9.48
C ARG A 35 0.28 -3.41 -8.20
N VAL A 36 -0.25 -3.08 -7.02
CA VAL A 36 0.18 -3.67 -5.73
C VAL A 36 0.09 -5.20 -5.77
N ALA A 37 -1.05 -5.75 -6.22
CA ALA A 37 -1.21 -7.20 -6.35
C ALA A 37 -0.24 -7.83 -7.36
N MET A 38 0.06 -7.14 -8.47
CA MET A 38 1.04 -7.62 -9.45
C MET A 38 2.46 -7.60 -8.92
N LEU A 39 2.87 -6.55 -8.18
CA LEU A 39 4.19 -6.51 -7.53
C LEU A 39 4.36 -7.70 -6.58
N LEU A 40 3.37 -7.99 -5.73
CA LEU A 40 3.42 -9.14 -4.82
C LEU A 40 3.56 -10.45 -5.60
N LYS A 41 2.77 -10.60 -6.66
CA LYS A 41 2.79 -11.80 -7.52
C LYS A 41 4.12 -11.99 -8.25
N GLU A 42 4.73 -10.92 -8.74
CA GLU A 42 6.05 -10.92 -9.40
C GLU A 42 7.17 -11.32 -8.44
N HIS A 43 6.96 -11.12 -7.14
CA HIS A 43 7.87 -11.52 -6.07
C HIS A 43 7.50 -12.87 -5.45
N ASP A 44 6.82 -13.75 -6.20
CA ASP A 44 6.45 -15.11 -5.80
C ASP A 44 5.67 -15.19 -4.47
N CYS A 45 4.98 -14.12 -4.08
CA CYS A 45 4.12 -14.13 -2.92
C CYS A 45 2.93 -15.07 -3.14
N ASP A 46 2.47 -15.73 -2.08
CA ASP A 46 1.34 -16.62 -2.18
C ASP A 46 0.04 -15.87 -2.51
N GLN A 47 -0.96 -16.65 -2.91
CA GLN A 47 -2.18 -16.13 -3.47
C GLN A 47 -3.03 -15.32 -2.47
N ASP A 48 -3.07 -15.70 -1.20
CA ASP A 48 -3.85 -14.92 -0.23
C ASP A 48 -3.19 -13.56 -0.03
N LEU A 49 -1.86 -13.50 -0.07
CA LEU A 49 -1.13 -12.23 0.04
C LEU A 49 -1.39 -11.33 -1.16
N VAL A 50 -1.38 -11.90 -2.38
CA VAL A 50 -1.75 -11.19 -3.61
C VAL A 50 -3.19 -10.66 -3.54
N ILE A 51 -4.14 -11.47 -3.05
CA ILE A 51 -5.54 -11.06 -2.87
C ILE A 51 -5.63 -9.97 -1.80
N ALA A 52 -4.96 -10.11 -0.66
CA ALA A 52 -4.96 -9.09 0.39
C ALA A 52 -4.36 -7.77 -0.10
N GLY A 53 -3.28 -7.80 -0.89
CA GLY A 53 -2.73 -6.61 -1.54
C GLY A 53 -3.69 -5.96 -2.53
N LEU A 54 -4.52 -6.74 -3.23
CA LEU A 54 -5.57 -6.21 -4.11
C LEU A 54 -6.73 -5.55 -3.33
N LEU A 55 -6.92 -5.92 -2.07
CA LEU A 55 -8.05 -5.50 -1.23
C LEU A 55 -7.66 -4.52 -0.11
N HIS A 56 -6.38 -4.16 0.00
CA HIS A 56 -5.83 -3.46 1.16
C HIS A 56 -6.53 -2.13 1.47
N ASP A 57 -6.92 -1.39 0.44
CA ASP A 57 -7.60 -0.10 0.54
C ASP A 57 -9.13 -0.19 0.59
N VAL A 58 -9.72 -1.38 0.39
CA VAL A 58 -11.18 -1.51 0.28
C VAL A 58 -11.85 -1.05 1.58
N VAL A 59 -11.34 -1.48 2.72
CA VAL A 59 -11.92 -1.09 4.02
C VAL A 59 -11.61 0.36 4.39
N GLU A 60 -10.48 0.88 3.90
CA GLU A 60 -10.09 2.26 4.18
C GLU A 60 -10.95 3.23 3.37
N ASP A 61 -11.08 3.01 2.06
CA ASP A 61 -11.54 4.02 1.11
C ASP A 61 -12.93 3.78 0.52
N THR A 62 -13.58 2.68 0.88
CA THR A 62 -14.90 2.30 0.33
C THR A 62 -15.86 1.92 1.45
N ASP A 63 -17.05 1.41 1.09
CA ASP A 63 -18.02 0.85 2.02
C ASP A 63 -17.79 -0.65 2.32
N GLY A 64 -16.68 -1.23 1.84
CA GLY A 64 -16.31 -2.61 2.13
C GLY A 64 -15.89 -2.85 3.57
N THR A 65 -16.15 -4.05 4.07
CA THR A 65 -15.90 -4.43 5.47
C THR A 65 -14.96 -5.64 5.59
N ILE A 66 -14.32 -5.79 6.76
CA ILE A 66 -13.46 -6.94 7.04
C ILE A 66 -14.29 -8.23 7.07
N GLU A 67 -15.53 -8.16 7.55
CA GLU A 67 -16.48 -9.27 7.60
C GLU A 67 -16.84 -9.77 6.19
N GLU A 68 -17.11 -8.86 5.26
CA GLU A 68 -17.31 -9.21 3.84
C GLU A 68 -16.06 -9.89 3.26
N ILE A 69 -14.87 -9.36 3.55
CA ILE A 69 -13.61 -9.93 3.06
C ILE A 69 -13.37 -11.34 3.62
N ASP A 70 -13.66 -11.57 4.90
CA ASP A 70 -13.51 -12.90 5.52
C ASP A 70 -14.44 -13.92 4.86
N VAL A 71 -15.72 -13.57 4.68
CA VAL A 71 -16.71 -14.43 4.03
C VAL A 71 -16.36 -14.74 2.57
N LEU A 72 -15.85 -13.76 1.82
CA LEU A 72 -15.61 -13.90 0.38
C LEU A 72 -14.25 -14.52 0.04
N PHE A 73 -13.21 -14.23 0.83
CA PHE A 73 -11.82 -14.51 0.51
C PHE A 73 -11.07 -15.30 1.59
N GLY A 74 -11.68 -15.46 2.77
CA GLY A 74 -11.16 -16.27 3.86
C GLY A 74 -10.41 -15.48 4.93
N HIS A 75 -10.30 -16.10 6.09
CA HIS A 75 -9.85 -15.46 7.32
C HIS A 75 -8.44 -14.86 7.24
N ARG A 76 -7.50 -15.55 6.60
CA ARG A 76 -6.12 -15.05 6.45
C ARG A 76 -6.08 -13.73 5.67
N VAL A 77 -6.82 -13.64 4.56
CA VAL A 77 -6.92 -12.41 3.76
C VAL A 77 -7.48 -11.28 4.62
N ALA A 78 -8.59 -11.53 5.31
CA ALA A 78 -9.24 -10.55 6.18
C ALA A 78 -8.31 -10.05 7.30
N GLN A 79 -7.58 -10.94 7.96
CA GLN A 79 -6.61 -10.56 9.00
C GLN A 79 -5.48 -9.68 8.46
N ILE A 80 -4.94 -10.01 7.29
CA ILE A 80 -3.89 -9.23 6.67
C ILE A 80 -4.41 -7.84 6.30
N VAL A 81 -5.57 -7.76 5.62
CA VAL A 81 -6.20 -6.47 5.27
C VAL A 81 -6.45 -5.64 6.51
N HIS A 82 -7.04 -6.22 7.56
CA HIS A 82 -7.27 -5.53 8.84
C HIS A 82 -5.98 -4.95 9.44
N THR A 83 -4.86 -5.66 9.30
CA THR A 83 -3.56 -5.24 9.83
C THR A 83 -2.94 -4.08 9.05
N VAL A 84 -3.26 -3.92 7.76
CA VAL A 84 -2.71 -2.84 6.93
C VAL A 84 -3.65 -1.64 6.78
N THR A 85 -4.93 -1.77 7.15
CA THR A 85 -5.90 -0.67 7.16
C THR A 85 -5.58 0.38 8.24
N GLU A 86 -5.65 1.66 7.88
CA GLU A 86 -5.55 2.76 8.82
C GLU A 86 -6.83 2.90 9.67
N LYS A 87 -6.72 2.77 10.99
CA LYS A 87 -7.89 2.62 11.89
C LYS A 87 -8.68 3.90 12.11
N THR A 88 -8.08 5.07 11.92
CA THR A 88 -8.70 6.34 12.34
C THR A 88 -8.46 7.46 11.33
N LYS A 89 -9.49 7.83 10.57
CA LYS A 89 -9.42 8.95 9.63
C LYS A 89 -9.65 10.35 10.26
N THR A 90 -10.07 10.41 11.52
CA THR A 90 -10.42 11.67 12.21
C THR A 90 -9.24 12.36 12.90
N LEU A 91 -8.10 11.67 13.04
CA LEU A 91 -6.91 12.25 13.66
C LEU A 91 -6.09 13.09 12.67
N ALA A 92 -5.25 13.97 13.20
CA ALA A 92 -4.27 14.70 12.41
C ALA A 92 -3.36 13.74 11.62
N TRP A 93 -2.97 14.15 10.41
CA TRP A 93 -2.18 13.34 9.49
C TRP A 93 -0.95 12.70 10.14
N GLU A 94 -0.20 13.48 10.93
CA GLU A 94 1.02 13.04 11.61
C GLU A 94 0.74 11.90 12.60
N LEU A 95 -0.35 12.00 13.37
CA LEU A 95 -0.75 10.97 14.32
C LEU A 95 -1.22 9.71 13.61
N ARG A 96 -1.97 9.85 12.51
CA ARG A 96 -2.39 8.71 11.68
C ARG A 96 -1.17 7.97 11.13
N LYS A 97 -0.21 8.70 10.57
CA LYS A 97 1.01 8.11 9.99
C LYS A 97 1.92 7.51 11.06
N GLN A 98 2.05 8.13 12.22
CA GLN A 98 2.78 7.55 13.35
C GLN A 98 2.12 6.25 13.85
N GLN A 99 0.79 6.21 13.96
CA GLN A 99 0.06 4.98 14.30
C GLN A 99 0.30 3.87 13.28
N SER A 100 0.26 4.18 11.98
CA SER A 100 0.60 3.19 10.93
C SER A 100 2.03 2.69 11.07
N ILE A 101 3.00 3.58 11.30
CA ILE A 101 4.41 3.23 11.50
C ILE A 101 4.55 2.26 12.68
N ASP A 102 3.94 2.56 13.82
CA ASP A 102 4.05 1.73 15.03
C ASP A 102 3.30 0.39 14.88
N GLN A 103 2.15 0.39 14.21
CA GLN A 103 1.37 -0.82 13.90
C GLN A 103 2.16 -1.79 13.02
N ILE A 104 2.79 -1.29 11.96
CA ILE A 104 3.49 -2.13 10.99
C ILE A 104 4.83 -2.66 11.53
N ARG A 105 5.43 -1.96 12.51
CA ARG A 105 6.74 -2.33 13.07
C ARG A 105 6.76 -3.76 13.59
N HIS A 106 5.66 -4.15 14.23
CA HIS A 106 5.49 -5.46 14.86
C HIS A 106 4.53 -6.38 14.08
N ALA A 107 4.14 -5.99 12.86
CA ALA A 107 3.27 -6.80 12.02
C ALA A 107 4.00 -8.01 11.43
N SER A 108 3.22 -8.97 10.92
CA SER A 108 3.75 -10.14 10.22
C SER A 108 4.54 -9.73 8.96
N LEU A 109 5.40 -10.64 8.48
CA LEU A 109 6.11 -10.44 7.22
C LEU A 109 5.14 -10.15 6.07
N ASP A 110 4.04 -10.91 5.99
CA ASP A 110 2.97 -10.70 5.02
C ASP A 110 2.45 -9.26 5.00
N ALA A 111 2.05 -8.72 6.15
CA ALA A 111 1.57 -7.34 6.23
C ALA A 111 2.66 -6.33 5.84
N LYS A 112 3.91 -6.56 6.27
CA LYS A 112 5.07 -5.73 5.89
C LYS A 112 5.30 -5.73 4.38
N LEU A 113 5.12 -6.87 3.70
CA LEU A 113 5.27 -6.98 2.25
C LEU A 113 4.17 -6.24 1.48
N ILE A 114 2.91 -6.29 1.92
CA ILE A 114 1.85 -5.48 1.33
C ILE A 114 2.17 -3.99 1.47
N VAL A 115 2.61 -3.56 2.66
CA VAL A 115 3.00 -2.16 2.88
C VAL A 115 4.15 -1.78 1.95
N CYS A 116 5.15 -2.64 1.76
CA CYS A 116 6.21 -2.38 0.77
C CYS A 116 5.63 -2.18 -0.64
N ALA A 117 4.78 -3.09 -1.13
CA ALA A 117 4.18 -2.98 -2.47
C ALA A 117 3.33 -1.71 -2.63
N ASP A 118 2.48 -1.40 -1.65
CA ASP A 118 1.66 -0.18 -1.62
C ASP A 118 2.54 1.08 -1.67
N LYS A 119 3.57 1.15 -0.81
CA LYS A 119 4.45 2.32 -0.75
C LYS A 119 5.34 2.45 -1.98
N ILE A 120 5.76 1.35 -2.61
CA ILE A 120 6.45 1.38 -3.91
C ILE A 120 5.56 2.02 -4.98
N ASP A 121 4.31 1.55 -5.14
CA ASP A 121 3.41 2.12 -6.18
C ASP A 121 3.11 3.61 -5.94
N ASN A 122 2.92 3.98 -4.68
CA ASN A 122 2.66 5.38 -4.33
C ASN A 122 3.89 6.26 -4.56
N LEU A 123 5.10 5.80 -4.21
CA LEU A 123 6.33 6.55 -4.49
C LEU A 123 6.61 6.67 -5.98
N ASP A 124 6.43 5.60 -6.75
CA ASP A 124 6.58 5.65 -8.21
C ASP A 124 5.62 6.68 -8.82
N SER A 125 4.37 6.71 -8.34
CA SER A 125 3.41 7.74 -8.74
C SER A 125 3.86 9.14 -8.33
N ILE A 126 4.34 9.35 -7.11
CA ILE A 126 4.83 10.66 -6.63
C ILE A 126 6.00 11.14 -7.48
N ILE A 127 7.02 10.31 -7.67
CA ILE A 127 8.22 10.64 -8.44
C ILE A 127 7.85 11.00 -9.88
N ASN A 128 7.04 10.17 -10.54
CA ASN A 128 6.61 10.42 -11.92
C ASN A 128 5.77 11.71 -12.03
N ASN A 129 4.89 11.97 -11.06
CA ASN A 129 4.10 13.20 -11.04
C ASN A 129 4.97 14.44 -10.80
N GLU A 130 5.96 14.38 -9.91
CA GLU A 130 6.89 15.49 -9.68
C GLU A 130 7.72 15.79 -10.94
N MET A 131 8.14 14.77 -11.68
CA MET A 131 8.82 14.94 -12.97
C MET A 131 7.94 15.61 -14.03
N ILE A 132 6.63 15.38 -14.01
CA ILE A 132 5.69 15.92 -15.01
C ILE A 132 5.19 17.33 -14.62
N TYR A 133 4.85 17.52 -13.35
CA TYR A 133 4.14 18.71 -12.87
C TYR A 133 5.02 19.65 -12.04
N GLY A 134 6.24 19.23 -11.67
CA GLY A 134 7.14 19.94 -10.77
C GLY A 134 6.54 20.14 -9.37
N ASP A 135 7.02 21.15 -8.67
CA ASP A 135 6.62 21.45 -7.29
C ASP A 135 5.11 21.71 -7.11
N ASN A 136 4.38 22.02 -8.19
CA ASN A 136 2.96 22.30 -8.14
C ASN A 136 2.12 21.08 -7.72
N MET A 137 2.60 19.85 -7.93
CA MET A 137 1.83 18.68 -7.49
C MET A 137 1.68 18.60 -5.97
N TRP A 138 2.57 19.23 -5.20
CA TRP A 138 2.52 19.22 -3.74
C TRP A 138 1.30 19.94 -3.16
N TYR A 139 0.62 20.80 -3.94
CA TYR A 139 -0.64 21.43 -3.52
C TYR A 139 -1.82 20.44 -3.40
N ASP A 140 -1.76 19.29 -4.06
CA ASP A 140 -2.78 18.24 -3.97
C ASP A 140 -2.59 17.31 -2.75
N PHE A 141 -1.51 17.50 -1.98
CA PHE A 141 -1.21 16.70 -0.78
C PHE A 141 -1.60 17.46 0.49
N GLU A 142 -2.05 16.72 1.51
CA GLU A 142 -2.30 17.29 2.86
C GLU A 142 -1.02 17.85 3.50
N ARG A 143 0.14 17.34 3.08
CA ARG A 143 1.47 17.69 3.58
C ARG A 143 2.49 17.67 2.46
N GLY A 144 3.48 18.58 2.56
CA GLY A 144 4.48 18.79 1.52
C GLY A 144 5.55 17.70 1.44
N LYS A 145 6.50 17.90 0.53
CA LYS A 145 7.56 16.93 0.20
C LYS A 145 8.30 16.39 1.43
N SER A 146 8.75 17.28 2.32
CA SER A 146 9.56 16.89 3.50
C SER A 146 8.80 15.98 4.46
N ASP A 147 7.50 16.21 4.65
CA ASP A 147 6.66 15.35 5.50
C ASP A 147 6.46 13.96 4.86
N GLN A 148 6.28 13.91 3.54
CA GLN A 148 6.22 12.63 2.82
C GLN A 148 7.55 11.89 2.93
N GLN A 149 8.68 12.58 2.72
CA GLN A 149 10.02 12.00 2.85
C GLN A 149 10.24 11.39 4.25
N TRP A 150 9.87 12.13 5.32
CA TRP A 150 9.87 11.59 6.68
C TRP A 150 9.02 10.32 6.82
N TYR A 151 7.78 10.36 6.31
CA TYR A 151 6.86 9.23 6.42
C TYR A 151 7.41 7.97 5.74
N TYR A 152 7.88 8.08 4.50
CA TYR A 152 8.41 6.95 3.75
C TYR A 152 9.71 6.41 4.37
N GLN A 153 10.59 7.27 4.86
CA GLN A 153 11.78 6.85 5.60
C GLN A 153 11.41 6.07 6.87
N LYS A 154 10.46 6.56 7.67
CA LYS A 154 10.00 5.88 8.89
C LYS A 154 9.24 4.60 8.61
N MET A 155 8.51 4.53 7.51
CA MET A 155 7.85 3.31 7.09
C MET A 155 8.87 2.25 6.67
N LEU A 156 9.95 2.63 5.97
CA LEU A 156 11.05 1.72 5.63
C LEU A 156 11.73 1.13 6.89
N GLU A 157 12.04 1.98 7.87
CA GLU A 157 12.55 1.54 9.17
C GLU A 157 11.58 0.53 9.82
N SER A 158 10.28 0.82 9.79
CA SER A 158 9.25 -0.03 10.40
C SER A 158 9.09 -1.40 9.74
N VAL A 159 8.99 -1.46 8.40
CA VAL A 159 8.83 -2.74 7.69
C VAL A 159 10.09 -3.61 7.78
N THR A 160 11.26 -3.02 8.00
CA THR A 160 12.52 -3.76 8.12
C THR A 160 12.93 -4.08 9.57
N GLU A 161 12.21 -3.52 10.57
CA GLU A 161 12.51 -3.74 11.98
C GLU A 161 12.61 -5.23 12.33
N GLY A 162 13.70 -5.59 13.00
CA GLY A 162 13.98 -6.96 13.47
C GLY A 162 14.40 -7.93 12.38
N ILE A 163 14.57 -7.48 11.13
CA ILE A 163 15.00 -8.32 10.00
C ILE A 163 16.45 -7.98 9.66
N ASN A 164 17.30 -8.99 9.50
CA ASN A 164 18.66 -8.77 9.03
C ASN A 164 18.64 -8.34 7.55
N LYS A 165 19.40 -7.31 7.18
CA LYS A 165 19.49 -6.81 5.80
C LYS A 165 19.83 -7.88 4.76
N THR A 166 20.68 -8.85 5.11
CA THR A 166 21.02 -9.97 4.20
C THR A 166 19.87 -10.95 3.99
N SER A 167 18.83 -10.88 4.82
CA SER A 167 17.63 -11.71 4.79
C SER A 167 16.39 -10.92 4.32
N TYR A 168 16.56 -9.69 3.83
CA TYR A 168 15.44 -8.92 3.29
C TYR A 168 14.81 -9.67 2.13
N HIS A 169 13.48 -9.69 2.14
CA HIS A 169 12.71 -10.06 0.98
C HIS A 169 13.05 -9.10 -0.18
N PRO A 170 13.11 -9.54 -1.45
CA PRO A 170 13.51 -8.66 -2.54
C PRO A 170 12.60 -7.41 -2.69
N LEU A 171 11.32 -7.52 -2.33
CA LEU A 171 10.40 -6.39 -2.30
C LEU A 171 10.79 -5.32 -1.25
N MET A 172 11.38 -5.71 -0.12
CA MET A 172 11.92 -4.75 0.87
C MET A 172 13.15 -4.02 0.31
N ASN A 173 14.00 -4.70 -0.45
CA ASN A 173 15.14 -4.07 -1.13
C ASN A 173 14.67 -3.09 -2.23
N GLN A 174 13.60 -3.44 -2.96
CA GLN A 174 12.99 -2.55 -3.93
C GLN A 174 12.40 -1.31 -3.25
N PHE A 175 11.73 -1.49 -2.10
CA PHE A 175 11.22 -0.37 -1.30
C PHE A 175 12.36 0.52 -0.79
N GLU A 176 13.46 -0.05 -0.28
CA GLU A 176 14.64 0.72 0.12
C GLU A 176 15.22 1.56 -1.04
N THR A 177 15.29 0.96 -2.23
CA THR A 177 15.80 1.63 -3.44
C THR A 177 14.95 2.84 -3.81
N ILE A 178 13.64 2.68 -3.91
CA ILE A 178 12.75 3.79 -4.32
C ILE A 178 12.62 4.88 -3.25
N VAL A 179 12.71 4.51 -1.96
CA VAL A 179 12.80 5.50 -0.87
C VAL A 179 14.07 6.33 -1.02
N SER A 180 15.22 5.70 -1.28
CA SER A 180 16.49 6.41 -1.51
C SER A 180 16.37 7.39 -2.68
N GLN A 181 15.81 6.95 -3.81
CA GLN A 181 15.54 7.81 -4.97
C GLN A 181 14.65 9.00 -4.60
N PHE A 182 13.59 8.80 -3.82
CA PHE A 182 12.68 9.87 -3.42
C PHE A 182 13.31 10.88 -2.45
N LEU A 183 14.25 10.43 -1.62
CA LEU A 183 15.00 11.30 -0.70
C LEU A 183 16.05 12.15 -1.43
N ASP A 184 16.55 11.68 -2.58
CA ASP A 184 17.55 12.38 -3.40
C ASP A 184 16.93 13.43 -4.35
N LEU A 185 15.60 13.44 -4.51
CA LEU A 185 14.83 14.46 -5.24
C LEU A 185 14.64 15.73 -4.41
#